data_AF-A0A4U8UD71-F1
#
_entry.id   AF-A0A4U8UD71-F1
#
_cell.length_a   1.000
_cell.length_b   1.000
_cell.length_c   1.000
_cell.angle_alpha   90.00
_cell.angle_beta   90.00
_cell.angle_gamma   90.00
#
_symmetry.space_group_name_H-M   'P 1'
#
loop_
_entity.id
_entity.type
_entity.pdbx_description
1 polymer ?
#
loop_
_entity_poly.entity_id
_entity_poly.type
_entity_poly.pdbx_seq_one_letter_code
_entity_poly.pdbx_strand_id
1 'polypeptide(L)'
;MGGDLSIILSPKITLDLGAEQRFQTKQKINGNQTSNIRSIPTFSVGSTYSLNQDTAISVNANFGGSSAAPDAIFGLTLWKKF
;
A
#
# COMPACT_ATOMS: atom_id res chain seq x y z
N MET A 1 12.33 0.01 -2.61
CA MET A 1 12.26 0.99 -3.71
C MET A 1 10.85 0.93 -4.28
N GLY A 2 10.25 2.05 -4.64
CA GLY A 2 8.88 2.07 -5.13
C GLY A 2 8.54 3.39 -5.80
N GLY A 3 7.37 3.45 -6.42
CA GLY A 3 6.82 4.63 -7.03
C GLY A 3 5.31 4.67 -6.88
N ASP A 4 4.82 5.88 -6.61
CA ASP A 4 3.39 6.16 -6.49
C ASP A 4 2.98 7.11 -7.62
N LEU A 5 1.80 6.87 -8.18
CA LEU A 5 1.16 7.68 -9.21
C LEU A 5 -0.25 8.04 -8.73
N SER A 6 -0.52 9.33 -8.58
CA SER A 6 -1.86 9.83 -8.28
C SER A 6 -2.39 10.63 -9.45
N ILE A 7 -3.61 10.33 -9.88
CA ILE A 7 -4.30 10.97 -10.99
C ILE A 7 -5.58 11.61 -10.45
N ILE A 8 -5.70 12.92 -10.65
CA ILE A 8 -6.93 13.66 -10.36
C ILE A 8 -7.88 13.48 -11.54
N LEU A 9 -8.93 12.66 -11.35
CA LEU A 9 -9.93 12.40 -12.39
C LEU A 9 -11.00 13.51 -12.43
N SER A 10 -11.30 14.10 -11.26
CA SER A 10 -12.21 15.24 -11.11
C SER A 10 -11.90 15.98 -9.81
N PRO A 11 -12.49 17.17 -9.55
CA PRO A 11 -12.30 17.88 -8.28
C PRO A 11 -12.69 17.08 -7.04
N LYS A 12 -13.47 15.99 -7.20
CA LYS A 12 -13.90 15.14 -6.09
C LYS A 12 -13.26 13.75 -6.09
N ILE A 13 -12.59 13.31 -7.15
CA ILE A 13 -12.12 11.93 -7.30
C ILE A 13 -10.66 11.89 -7.70
N THR A 14 -9.87 11.15 -6.94
CA THR A 14 -8.51 10.73 -7.31
C THR A 14 -8.43 9.22 -7.47
N LEU A 15 -7.54 8.79 -8.36
CA LEU A 15 -7.10 7.42 -8.53
C LEU A 15 -5.63 7.35 -8.13
N ASP A 16 -5.31 6.45 -7.21
CA ASP A 16 -3.97 6.28 -6.65
C ASP A 16 -3.46 4.89 -7.04
N LEU A 17 -2.26 4.81 -7.59
CA LEU A 17 -1.58 3.58 -7.98
C LEU A 17 -0.21 3.58 -7.31
N GLY A 18 0.22 2.43 -6.80
CA GLY A 18 1.53 2.29 -6.18
C GLY A 18 2.18 0.97 -6.52
N ALA A 19 3.50 0.98 -6.63
CA ALA A 19 4.30 -0.22 -6.75
C ALA A 19 5.49 -0.10 -5.80
N GLU A 20 5.61 -1.05 -4.88
CA GLU A 20 6.66 -1.06 -3.88
C GLU A 20 7.40 -2.39 -3.91
N GLN A 21 8.72 -2.34 -3.79
CA GLN A 21 9.62 -3.47 -3.64
C GLN A 21 10.32 -3.35 -2.29
N ARG A 22 9.99 -4.24 -1.37
CA ARG A 22 10.61 -4.34 -0.04
C ARG A 22 11.56 -5.52 0.03
N PHE A 23 12.68 -5.34 0.72
CA PHE A 23 13.65 -6.41 0.96
C PHE A 23 13.80 -6.61 2.46
N GLN A 24 13.64 -7.85 2.91
CA GLN A 24 13.92 -8.24 4.28
C GLN A 24 15.22 -9.03 4.29
N THR A 25 16.21 -8.54 5.05
CA THR A 25 17.47 -9.26 5.26
C THR A 25 17.26 -10.46 6.19
N LYS A 26 18.19 -11.42 6.12
CA LYS A 26 18.19 -12.60 6.99
C LYS A 26 18.18 -12.20 8.47
N GLN A 27 17.32 -12.82 9.25
CA GLN A 27 17.31 -12.63 10.70
C GLN A 27 18.09 -13.75 11.38
N LYS A 28 18.92 -13.38 12.35
CA LYS A 28 19.61 -14.30 13.24
C LYS A 28 19.20 -14.03 14.68
N ILE A 29 18.95 -15.09 15.44
CA ILE A 29 18.73 -15.03 16.87
C ILE A 29 19.78 -15.95 17.51
N ASN A 30 20.57 -15.39 18.43
CA ASN A 30 21.67 -16.10 19.11
C ASN A 30 22.67 -16.78 18.13
N GLY A 31 22.98 -16.11 17.02
CA GLY A 31 23.90 -16.60 15.99
C GLY A 31 23.28 -17.58 14.98
N ASN A 32 22.13 -18.19 15.30
CA ASN A 32 21.43 -19.11 14.42
C ASN A 32 20.47 -18.36 13.48
N GLN A 33 20.48 -18.74 12.20
CA GLN A 33 19.59 -18.14 11.20
C GLN A 33 18.17 -18.66 11.39
N THR A 34 17.24 -17.73 11.61
CA THR A 34 15.83 -18.02 11.84
C THR A 34 14.96 -17.67 10.63
N SER A 35 15.40 -16.72 9.79
CA SER A 35 14.68 -16.36 8.57
C SER A 35 15.62 -16.16 7.38
N ASN A 36 15.10 -16.49 6.20
CA ASN A 36 15.77 -16.26 4.93
C ASN A 36 15.56 -14.82 4.46
N ILE A 37 16.39 -14.39 3.51
CA ILE A 37 16.18 -13.15 2.78
C ILE A 37 14.86 -13.25 2.01
N ARG A 38 14.03 -12.21 2.07
CA ARG A 38 12.75 -12.16 1.36
C ARG A 38 12.69 -10.92 0.48
N SER A 39 12.17 -11.14 -0.73
CA SER A 39 11.76 -10.11 -1.67
C SER A 39 10.24 -9.99 -1.57
N ILE A 40 9.75 -8.79 -1.32
CA ILE A 40 8.34 -8.51 -1.04
C ILE A 40 7.87 -7.38 -1.97
N PRO A 41 7.60 -7.68 -3.24
CA PRO A 41 6.90 -6.77 -4.14
C PRO A 41 5.43 -6.65 -3.75
N THR A 42 4.89 -5.44 -3.82
CA THR A 42 3.47 -5.14 -3.62
C THR A 42 2.99 -4.14 -4.66
N PHE A 43 1.76 -4.31 -5.12
CA PHE A 43 1.09 -3.37 -6.02
C PHE A 43 -0.20 -2.87 -5.38
N SER A 44 -0.39 -1.56 -5.33
CA SER A 44 -1.57 -0.92 -4.75
C SER A 44 -2.37 -0.16 -5.79
N VAL A 45 -3.68 -0.18 -5.61
CA VAL A 45 -4.65 0.65 -6.31
C VAL A 45 -5.67 1.18 -5.30
N GLY A 46 -6.04 2.43 -5.41
CA GLY A 46 -7.02 3.04 -4.55
C GLY A 46 -7.72 4.19 -5.24
N SER A 47 -8.84 4.60 -4.65
CA SER A 47 -9.53 5.81 -5.06
C SER A 47 -10.04 6.55 -3.85
N THR A 48 -9.93 7.87 -3.90
CA THR A 48 -10.42 8.77 -2.86
C THR A 48 -11.54 9.62 -3.44
N TYR A 49 -12.65 9.72 -2.71
CA TYR A 49 -13.80 10.56 -3.00
C TYR A 49 -13.97 11.65 -1.94
N SER A 50 -13.80 12.91 -2.33
CA SER A 50 -14.07 14.08 -1.50
C SER A 50 -15.57 14.32 -1.36
N LEU A 51 -16.05 14.15 -0.13
CA LEU A 51 -17.43 14.46 0.26
C LEU A 51 -17.61 15.99 0.31
N ASN A 52 -16.62 16.69 0.87
CA ASN A 52 -16.53 18.15 0.95
C ASN A 52 -15.07 18.59 1.15
N GLN A 53 -14.84 19.88 1.40
CA GLN A 53 -13.50 20.47 1.55
C GLN A 53 -12.67 19.84 2.68
N ASP A 54 -13.33 19.28 3.70
CA ASP A 54 -12.68 18.78 4.90
C ASP A 54 -12.88 17.27 5.10
N THR A 55 -13.65 16.58 4.26
CA THR A 55 -13.99 15.17 4.47
C THR A 55 -13.86 14.40 3.17
N ALA A 56 -13.21 13.24 3.22
CA ALA A 56 -13.26 12.27 2.13
C ALA A 56 -13.24 10.84 2.64
N ILE A 57 -13.64 9.96 1.73
CA ILE A 57 -13.59 8.53 1.91
C ILE A 57 -12.64 7.93 0.87
N SER A 58 -11.83 6.98 1.28
CA SER A 58 -10.87 6.31 0.39
C SER A 58 -11.06 4.80 0.49
N VAL A 59 -11.01 4.13 -0.65
CA VAL A 59 -10.91 2.68 -0.75
C VAL A 59 -9.58 2.33 -1.38
N ASN A 60 -8.92 1.29 -0.88
CA ASN A 60 -7.67 0.81 -1.46
C ASN A 60 -7.58 -0.71 -1.42
N ALA A 61 -6.86 -1.27 -2.39
CA ALA A 61 -6.46 -2.66 -2.47
C ALA A 61 -4.94 -2.71 -2.64
N ASN A 62 -4.29 -3.61 -1.91
CA ASN A 62 -2.86 -3.87 -2.04
C ASN A 62 -2.67 -5.37 -2.27
N PHE A 63 -1.92 -5.73 -3.31
CA PHE A 63 -1.72 -7.10 -3.77
C PHE A 63 -0.27 -7.52 -3.52
N GLY A 64 -0.09 -8.66 -2.88
CA GLY A 64 1.23 -9.26 -2.66
C GLY A 64 1.75 -9.94 -3.92
N GLY A 65 2.98 -9.62 -4.33
CA GLY A 65 3.65 -10.27 -5.46
C GLY A 65 4.59 -11.40 -5.05
N SER A 66 4.64 -11.78 -3.77
CA SER A 66 5.43 -12.91 -3.29
C SER A 66 4.77 -13.62 -2.11
N SER A 67 5.20 -14.86 -1.84
CA SER A 67 4.77 -15.66 -0.68
C SER A 67 5.22 -15.10 0.68
N ALA A 68 5.89 -13.95 0.69
CA ALA A 68 6.28 -13.22 1.88
C ALA A 68 5.37 -12.01 2.18
N ALA A 69 4.41 -11.71 1.29
CA ALA A 69 3.34 -10.75 1.50
C ALA A 69 1.99 -11.50 1.65
N PRO A 70 0.97 -10.88 2.28
CA PRO A 70 -0.42 -11.32 2.13
C PRO A 70 -0.85 -11.27 0.66
N ASP A 71 -1.73 -12.18 0.23
CA ASP A 71 -2.22 -12.24 -1.16
C ASP A 71 -2.90 -10.93 -1.56
N ALA A 72 -3.79 -10.41 -0.70
CA ALA A 72 -4.41 -9.11 -0.86
C ALA A 72 -4.80 -8.49 0.49
N ILE A 73 -4.77 -7.16 0.57
CA ILE A 73 -5.26 -6.35 1.69
C ILE A 73 -6.22 -5.30 1.12
N PHE A 74 -7.43 -5.22 1.68
CA PHE A 74 -8.42 -4.19 1.34
C PHE A 74 -8.57 -3.21 2.50
N GLY A 75 -8.65 -1.91 2.18
CA GLY A 75 -8.77 -0.85 3.16
C GLY A 75 -9.89 0.12 2.82
N LEU A 76 -10.52 0.64 3.87
CA LEU A 76 -11.50 1.73 3.82
C LEU A 76 -11.08 2.77 4.85
N THR A 77 -10.91 4.02 4.41
CA THR A 77 -10.45 5.12 5.26
C THR A 77 -11.45 6.27 5.17
N LEU A 78 -11.80 6.85 6.32
CA LEU A 78 -12.52 8.12 6.41
C LEU A 78 -11.55 9.18 6.93
N TRP A 79 -11.23 10.18 6.10
CA TRP A 79 -10.42 11.32 6.48
C TRP A 79 -11.32 12.51 6.81
N LYS A 80 -10.99 13.21 7.90
CA LYS A 80 -11.52 14.54 8.22
C LYS A 80 -10.37 15.51 8.55
N LYS A 81 -10.33 16.67 7.89
CA LYS A 81 -9.44 17.80 8.17
C LYS A 81 -10.04 18.64 9.31
N PHE A 82 -9.20 19.14 10.20
CA PHE A 82 -9.56 20.01 11.32
C PHE A 82 -9.19 21.47 11.02
#